data_AF-A0A2V9MTX7-F1
#
_entry.id   AF-A0A2V9MTX7-F1
#
_cell.length_a   1.000
_cell.length_b   1.000
_cell.length_c   1.000
_cell.angle_alpha   90.00
_cell.angle_beta   90.00
_cell.angle_gamma   90.00
#
_symmetry.space_group_name_H-M   'P 1'
#
loop_
_entity.id
_entity.type
_entity.pdbx_description
1 polymer ?
#
loop_
_entity_poly.entity_id
_entity_poly.type
_entity_poly.pdbx_seq_one_letter_code
_entity_poly.pdbx_strand_id
1 'polypeptide(L)'
;MLVAAALALSLCSIACDGSSSASITHTQNPLVAQYQVSAPAGSTAVVEFGPDTNYGFMTAAVPVRTGLASVLVAGMKQTSTYHMRAVITRVNGTKYFDADQVFVTGQAPADRIPIMSVTLPSGFAPSPGVRLLGLNPPPYNPGNPLRVVALNPDGELIWYYDFDPDLGTAQPIKLLPNGHFLMVLFGGTTGPGGMVREIDLAGRTIHEFTVDQLNQWLTTAGVTWKANAIHHDITELPNGHLLVLVNTRKKFIGLPGHRGITNVLGDAIVDLDSNYKPVWSWSAFDHLDVNRHPMLFPDWTHANTIAYSPQDGNIVLSLRNQSWVIKVDYRNGEGTGNVIWKLGYQGDFTLLDSTLPADWFYA
;
A
#
# COMPACT_ATOMS: atom_id res chain seq x y z
N MET A 1 23.45 41.53 57.07
CA MET A 1 22.64 41.59 55.83
C MET A 1 23.54 41.17 54.69
N LEU A 2 23.31 39.98 54.15
CA LEU A 2 24.02 39.44 52.98
C LEU A 2 23.68 40.29 51.74
N VAL A 3 24.70 40.67 50.96
CA VAL A 3 24.59 40.75 49.50
C VAL A 3 25.90 40.22 48.92
N ALA A 4 25.79 39.07 48.26
CA ALA A 4 26.89 38.35 47.62
C ALA A 4 27.25 39.01 46.28
N ALA A 5 28.55 39.16 46.02
CA ALA A 5 29.08 39.53 44.72
C ALA A 5 29.11 38.29 43.82
N ALA A 6 28.36 38.32 42.71
CA ALA A 6 28.41 37.29 41.69
C ALA A 6 29.63 37.54 40.77
N LEU A 7 30.61 36.64 40.85
CA LEU A 7 31.68 36.52 39.85
C LEU A 7 31.07 36.04 38.52
N ALA A 8 31.15 36.85 37.48
CA ALA A 8 30.87 36.41 36.12
C ALA A 8 32.08 35.62 35.60
N LEU A 9 32.00 34.28 35.64
CA LEU A 9 32.87 33.44 34.83
C LEU A 9 32.33 33.42 33.39
N SER A 10 33.06 34.07 32.48
CA SER A 10 32.92 33.88 31.03
C SER A 10 33.42 32.48 30.67
N LEU A 11 32.53 31.49 30.70
CA LEU A 11 32.74 30.21 30.04
C LEU A 11 32.63 30.43 28.53
N CYS A 12 33.78 30.58 27.89
CA CYS A 12 33.92 30.37 26.45
C CYS A 12 33.67 28.88 26.20
N SER A 13 32.41 28.50 25.96
CA SER A 13 32.09 27.18 25.45
C SER A 13 32.56 27.13 24.00
N ILE A 14 33.79 26.67 23.82
CA ILE A 14 34.24 26.08 22.56
C ILE A 14 33.18 25.03 22.23
N ALA A 15 32.42 25.27 21.17
CA ALA A 15 31.60 24.24 20.57
C ALA A 15 32.57 23.15 20.12
N CYS A 16 32.70 22.08 20.91
CA CYS A 16 33.13 20.81 20.36
C CYS A 16 32.17 20.54 19.20
N ASP A 17 32.71 20.39 18.01
CA ASP A 17 32.05 19.72 16.90
C ASP A 17 31.54 18.39 17.44
N GLY A 18 30.26 18.37 17.82
CA GLY A 18 29.59 17.17 18.26
C GLY A 18 29.50 16.27 17.04
N SER A 19 30.47 15.38 16.87
CA SER A 19 30.33 14.24 16.00
C SER A 19 29.04 13.54 16.44
N SER A 20 28.00 13.64 15.63
CA SER A 20 26.83 12.79 15.77
C SER A 20 27.35 11.36 15.68
N SER A 21 27.35 10.59 16.76
CA SER A 21 27.65 9.17 16.65
C SER A 21 26.41 8.50 16.08
N ALA A 22 26.32 8.42 14.75
CA ALA A 22 25.30 7.60 14.15
C ALA A 22 25.55 6.12 14.46
N SER A 23 24.47 5.36 14.46
CA SER A 23 24.51 3.90 14.47
C SER A 23 23.75 3.37 13.27
N ILE A 24 24.30 2.30 12.67
CA ILE A 24 23.62 1.55 11.62
C ILE A 24 23.44 0.12 12.10
N THR A 25 22.22 -0.38 11.99
CA THR A 25 21.89 -1.76 12.34
C THR A 25 21.12 -2.43 11.22
N HIS A 26 21.29 -3.74 11.10
CA HIS A 26 20.40 -4.56 10.28
C HIS A 26 18.98 -4.53 10.82
N THR A 27 18.01 -4.60 9.91
CA THR A 27 16.61 -4.87 10.24
C THR A 27 16.28 -6.34 9.99
N GLN A 28 15.03 -6.75 10.22
CA GLN A 28 14.54 -8.07 9.83
C GLN A 28 14.61 -8.31 8.31
N ASN A 29 14.62 -7.23 7.51
CA ASN A 29 14.93 -7.30 6.10
C ASN A 29 16.43 -7.03 5.90
N PRO A 30 17.23 -8.03 5.47
CA PRO A 30 18.68 -7.90 5.34
C PRO A 30 19.12 -6.90 4.26
N LEU A 31 18.20 -6.43 3.41
CA LEU A 31 18.44 -5.41 2.38
C LEU A 31 18.04 -4.00 2.85
N VAL A 32 17.64 -3.86 4.12
CA VAL A 32 17.21 -2.60 4.72
C VAL A 32 18.04 -2.32 5.97
N ALA A 33 18.71 -1.19 5.97
CA ALA A 33 19.44 -0.68 7.13
C ALA A 33 18.54 0.25 7.94
N GLN A 34 18.69 0.23 9.27
CA GLN A 34 18.19 1.29 10.14
C GLN A 34 19.35 2.19 10.52
N TYR A 35 19.31 3.44 10.07
CA TYR A 35 20.28 4.48 10.36
C TYR A 35 19.71 5.39 11.46
N GLN A 36 20.37 5.45 12.60
CA GLN A 36 20.00 6.35 13.69
C GLN A 36 21.04 7.45 13.85
N VAL A 37 20.61 8.70 13.91
CA VAL A 37 21.51 9.85 14.05
C VAL A 37 20.92 10.89 15.00
N SER A 38 21.75 11.36 15.92
CA SER A 38 21.37 12.45 16.83
C SER A 38 21.35 13.77 16.08
N ALA A 39 20.25 14.52 16.20
CA ALA A 39 20.08 15.80 15.52
C ALA A 39 19.11 16.68 16.31
N PRO A 40 19.27 18.02 16.30
CA PRO A 40 18.34 18.90 17.01
C PRO A 40 16.88 18.72 16.56
N ALA A 41 15.94 18.74 17.49
CA ALA A 41 14.52 18.70 17.19
C ALA A 41 14.10 19.83 16.23
N GLY A 42 13.20 19.53 15.30
CA GLY A 42 12.80 20.45 14.22
C GLY A 42 13.71 20.41 12.99
N SER A 43 14.85 19.70 13.05
CA SER A 43 15.65 19.41 11.86
C SER A 43 14.97 18.34 10.98
N THR A 44 15.45 18.18 9.76
CA THR A 44 15.20 17.00 8.93
C THR A 44 16.50 16.23 8.73
N ALA A 45 16.39 14.90 8.62
CA ALA A 45 17.50 14.02 8.32
C ALA A 45 17.20 13.24 7.04
N VAL A 46 18.21 13.13 6.19
CA VAL A 46 18.22 12.31 4.99
C VAL A 46 19.47 11.45 5.04
N VAL A 47 19.46 10.23 4.49
CA VAL A 47 20.67 9.42 4.34
C VAL A 47 21.07 9.38 2.88
N GLU A 48 22.28 9.86 2.57
CA GLU A 48 22.96 9.61 1.31
C GLU A 48 23.63 8.24 1.38
N PHE A 49 23.52 7.43 0.33
CA PHE A 49 24.13 6.10 0.29
C PHE A 49 24.55 5.67 -1.11
N GLY A 50 25.49 4.73 -1.21
CA GLY A 50 25.96 4.17 -2.47
C GLY A 50 27.05 3.12 -2.29
N PRO A 51 27.55 2.51 -3.38
CA PRO A 51 28.59 1.48 -3.31
C PRO A 51 29.96 2.02 -2.86
N ASP A 52 30.16 3.34 -2.90
CA ASP A 52 31.35 4.03 -2.45
C ASP A 52 30.97 5.38 -1.79
N THR A 53 31.98 6.13 -1.34
CA THR A 53 31.82 7.43 -0.64
C THR A 53 31.41 8.59 -1.54
N ASN A 54 31.23 8.38 -2.86
CA ASN A 54 30.50 9.32 -3.72
C ASN A 54 28.98 9.17 -3.54
N TYR A 55 28.53 8.12 -2.85
CA TYR A 55 27.13 7.79 -2.61
C TYR A 55 26.36 7.62 -3.92
N GLY A 56 25.38 8.48 -4.21
CA GLY A 56 24.61 8.48 -5.46
C GLY A 56 23.12 8.22 -5.29
N PHE A 57 22.71 7.71 -4.13
CA PHE A 57 21.30 7.58 -3.74
C PHE A 57 21.01 8.36 -2.46
N MET A 58 19.73 8.62 -2.24
CA MET A 58 19.27 9.44 -1.12
C MET A 58 17.89 8.98 -0.67
N THR A 59 17.67 8.90 0.64
CA THR A 59 16.33 8.59 1.20
C THR A 59 15.40 9.79 1.12
N ALA A 60 14.11 9.56 1.38
CA ALA A 60 13.21 10.64 1.75
C ALA A 60 13.67 11.32 3.06
N ALA A 61 13.28 12.59 3.24
CA ALA A 61 13.58 13.34 4.46
C ALA A 61 12.68 12.90 5.61
N VAL A 62 13.29 12.58 6.75
CA VAL A 62 12.61 12.22 7.99
C VAL A 62 12.68 13.39 8.96
N PRO A 63 11.56 13.86 9.54
CA PRO A 63 11.58 14.91 10.54
C PRO A 63 12.15 14.40 11.87
N VAL A 64 12.99 15.22 12.50
CA VAL A 64 13.58 14.92 13.81
C VAL A 64 12.71 15.51 14.91
N ARG A 65 11.99 14.66 15.64
CA ARG A 65 11.02 15.11 16.65
C ARG A 65 11.61 15.22 18.05
N THR A 66 12.42 14.25 18.47
CA THR A 66 12.85 14.07 19.87
C THR A 66 14.37 14.10 20.06
N GLY A 67 15.11 14.68 19.12
CA GLY A 67 16.58 14.73 19.18
C GLY A 67 17.30 13.56 18.47
N LEU A 68 16.53 12.59 17.95
CA LEU A 68 17.02 11.43 17.22
C LEU A 68 16.21 11.25 15.94
N ALA A 69 16.90 11.05 14.83
CA ALA A 69 16.30 10.60 13.58
C ALA A 69 16.54 9.10 13.43
N SER A 70 15.51 8.35 13.02
CA SER A 70 15.64 6.96 12.59
C SER A 70 15.19 6.87 11.14
N VAL A 71 16.11 6.56 10.24
CA VAL A 71 15.87 6.48 8.80
C VAL A 71 16.05 5.04 8.35
N LEU A 72 15.05 4.50 7.66
CA LEU A 72 15.17 3.21 6.99
C LEU A 72 15.75 3.44 5.59
N VAL A 73 16.83 2.72 5.26
CA VAL A 73 17.55 2.83 3.98
C VAL A 73 17.37 1.50 3.25
N ALA A 74 16.72 1.52 2.09
CA ALA A 74 16.47 0.35 1.25
C ALA A 74 16.90 0.62 -0.21
N GLY A 75 16.69 -0.35 -1.10
CA GLY A 75 17.09 -0.23 -2.50
C GLY A 75 18.52 -0.70 -2.77
N MET A 76 19.08 -1.50 -1.87
CA MET A 76 20.44 -2.00 -1.94
C MET A 76 20.47 -3.44 -2.47
N LYS A 77 21.51 -3.77 -3.25
CA LYS A 77 21.74 -5.12 -3.75
C LYS A 77 22.13 -6.06 -2.60
N GLN A 78 21.87 -7.35 -2.77
CA GLN A 78 22.25 -8.40 -1.82
C GLN A 78 23.77 -8.51 -1.67
N THR A 79 24.25 -8.96 -0.50
CA THR A 79 25.66 -9.31 -0.23
C THR A 79 26.66 -8.27 -0.73
N SER A 80 26.34 -6.99 -0.54
CA SER A 80 27.06 -5.85 -1.11
C SER A 80 27.38 -4.83 -0.04
N THR A 81 28.57 -4.22 -0.12
CA THR A 81 28.97 -3.12 0.75
C THR A 81 28.41 -1.81 0.23
N TYR A 82 27.83 -1.03 1.13
CA TYR A 82 27.35 0.32 0.90
C TYR A 82 27.96 1.28 1.92
N HIS A 83 28.30 2.46 1.46
CA HIS A 83 28.66 3.63 2.26
C HIS A 83 27.43 4.50 2.47
N MET A 84 27.28 5.07 3.66
CA MET A 84 26.14 5.89 4.05
C MET A 84 26.58 7.08 4.90
N ARG A 85 25.92 8.23 4.74
CA ARG A 85 26.01 9.32 5.70
C ARG A 85 24.68 10.05 5.85
N ALA A 86 24.38 10.54 7.03
CA ALA A 86 23.25 11.44 7.23
C ALA A 86 23.58 12.87 6.80
N VAL A 87 22.61 13.53 6.15
CA VAL A 87 22.57 14.97 5.90
C VAL A 87 21.45 15.56 6.75
N ILE A 88 21.83 16.33 7.76
CA ILE A 88 20.92 16.96 8.71
C ILE A 88 20.71 18.40 8.29
N THR A 89 19.48 18.78 7.95
CA THR A 89 19.12 20.17 7.63
C THR A 89 18.36 20.78 8.81
N ARG A 90 18.93 21.83 9.42
CA ARG A 90 18.29 22.56 10.52
C ARG A 90 17.19 23.50 10.02
N VAL A 91 16.38 24.01 10.93
CA VAL A 91 15.29 24.97 10.66
C VAL A 91 15.79 26.23 9.93
N ASN A 92 17.02 26.66 10.20
CA ASN A 92 17.64 27.82 9.56
C ASN A 92 18.27 27.49 8.18
N GLY A 93 18.09 26.27 7.67
CA GLY A 93 18.65 25.81 6.39
C GLY A 93 20.11 25.34 6.45
N THR A 94 20.80 25.48 7.58
CA THR A 94 22.18 24.98 7.71
C THR A 94 22.22 23.45 7.65
N LYS A 95 23.15 22.92 6.85
CA LYS A 95 23.39 21.48 6.70
C LYS A 95 24.58 21.02 7.53
N TYR A 96 24.42 19.86 8.16
CA TYR A 96 25.46 19.11 8.85
C TYR A 96 25.56 17.72 8.24
N PHE A 97 26.78 17.25 8.06
CA PHE A 97 27.07 15.95 7.49
C PHE A 97 27.59 15.05 8.60
N ASP A 98 27.03 13.86 8.68
CA ASP A 98 27.55 12.83 9.54
C ASP A 98 28.82 12.20 8.95
N ALA A 99 29.57 11.48 9.79
CA ALA A 99 30.70 10.69 9.32
C ALA A 99 30.22 9.54 8.42
N ASP A 100 31.09 9.10 7.51
CA ASP A 100 30.82 7.93 6.67
C ASP A 100 30.66 6.68 7.52
N GLN A 101 29.66 5.88 7.17
CA GLN A 101 29.34 4.61 7.79
C GLN A 101 29.28 3.52 6.72
N VAL A 102 29.71 2.32 7.08
CA VAL A 102 29.69 1.17 6.18
C VAL A 102 28.59 0.20 6.62
N PHE A 103 27.79 -0.24 5.67
CA PHE A 103 26.77 -1.25 5.84
C PHE A 103 26.94 -2.34 4.79
N VAL A 104 26.92 -3.60 5.20
CA VAL A 104 26.97 -4.74 4.28
C VAL A 104 25.60 -5.38 4.28
N THR A 105 24.93 -5.44 3.13
CA THR A 105 23.62 -6.11 3.03
C THR A 105 23.76 -7.62 3.20
N GLY A 106 22.72 -8.25 3.73
CA GLY A 106 22.62 -9.71 3.75
C GLY A 106 22.08 -10.28 2.43
N GLN A 107 21.53 -11.49 2.52
CA GLN A 107 20.96 -12.22 1.39
C GLN A 107 19.48 -12.54 1.66
N ALA A 108 18.65 -12.45 0.63
CA ALA A 108 17.28 -12.95 0.68
C ALA A 108 17.27 -14.50 0.67
N PRO A 109 16.18 -15.18 1.08
CA PRO A 109 16.10 -16.63 1.06
C PRO A 109 16.22 -17.18 -0.37
N ALA A 110 17.41 -17.70 -0.72
CA ALA A 110 17.81 -17.97 -2.10
C ALA A 110 16.89 -18.96 -2.83
N ASP A 111 16.36 -19.94 -2.10
CA ASP A 111 15.41 -20.96 -2.59
C ASP A 111 14.00 -20.41 -2.84
N ARG A 112 13.71 -19.19 -2.37
CA ARG A 112 12.40 -18.54 -2.47
C ARG A 112 12.39 -17.36 -3.43
N ILE A 113 13.53 -16.91 -3.95
CA ILE A 113 13.59 -15.81 -4.92
C ILE A 113 12.94 -16.29 -6.24
N PRO A 114 11.93 -15.58 -6.78
CA PRO A 114 11.36 -15.89 -8.08
C PRO A 114 12.41 -15.84 -9.19
N ILE A 115 12.26 -16.71 -10.20
CA ILE A 115 13.06 -16.61 -11.41
C ILE A 115 12.65 -15.35 -12.16
N MET A 116 13.60 -14.46 -12.42
CA MET A 116 13.37 -13.18 -13.07
C MET A 116 14.31 -13.03 -14.25
N SER A 117 13.78 -12.54 -15.37
CA SER A 117 14.56 -12.16 -16.55
C SER A 117 14.03 -10.86 -17.12
N VAL A 118 14.96 -10.00 -17.56
CA VAL A 118 14.63 -8.76 -18.25
C VAL A 118 14.92 -8.95 -19.73
N THR A 119 13.89 -8.81 -20.55
CA THR A 119 14.00 -8.87 -22.01
C THR A 119 13.55 -7.54 -22.58
N LEU A 120 14.45 -6.89 -23.34
CA LEU A 120 14.18 -5.61 -23.99
C LEU A 120 14.39 -5.74 -25.50
N PRO A 121 13.61 -5.01 -26.32
CA PRO A 121 13.92 -4.87 -27.74
C PRO A 121 15.30 -4.20 -27.94
N SER A 122 15.98 -4.52 -29.05
CA SER A 122 17.27 -3.92 -29.37
C SER A 122 17.20 -2.39 -29.43
N GLY A 123 18.17 -1.71 -28.82
CA GLY A 123 18.24 -0.25 -28.75
C GLY A 123 17.43 0.39 -27.62
N PHE A 124 16.74 -0.40 -26.79
CA PHE A 124 16.00 0.11 -25.64
C PHE A 124 16.74 -0.15 -24.32
N ALA A 125 16.61 0.80 -23.39
CA ALA A 125 17.02 0.67 -22.00
C ALA A 125 15.80 0.51 -21.10
N PRO A 126 15.91 -0.18 -19.95
CA PRO A 126 14.81 -0.25 -19.01
C PRO A 126 14.49 1.15 -18.47
N SER A 127 13.21 1.44 -18.25
CA SER A 127 12.83 2.73 -17.66
C SER A 127 13.41 2.85 -16.25
N PRO A 128 13.81 4.07 -15.82
CA PRO A 128 14.37 4.27 -14.50
C PRO A 128 13.35 3.97 -13.38
N GLY A 129 13.88 3.93 -12.15
CA GLY A 129 13.11 3.76 -10.92
C GLY A 129 13.03 2.33 -10.43
N VAL A 130 12.13 2.10 -9.49
CA VAL A 130 11.92 0.80 -8.83
C VAL A 130 10.66 0.14 -9.36
N ARG A 131 10.67 -1.18 -9.49
CA ARG A 131 9.50 -1.99 -9.84
C ARG A 131 9.10 -2.84 -8.65
N LEU A 132 8.00 -2.49 -7.99
CA LEU A 132 7.38 -3.32 -6.94
C LEU A 132 6.40 -4.30 -7.59
N LEU A 133 6.56 -5.58 -7.29
CA LEU A 133 5.78 -6.67 -7.85
C LEU A 133 5.06 -7.42 -6.73
N GLY A 134 3.72 -7.49 -6.83
CA GLY A 134 2.90 -8.48 -6.12
C GLY A 134 2.69 -9.69 -7.02
N LEU A 135 3.28 -10.83 -6.66
CA LEU A 135 3.29 -12.05 -7.44
C LEU A 135 2.27 -13.04 -6.88
N ASN A 136 1.37 -13.52 -7.73
CA ASN A 136 0.37 -14.50 -7.37
C ASN A 136 0.78 -15.89 -7.90
N PRO A 137 1.35 -16.78 -7.08
CA PRO A 137 1.78 -18.09 -7.56
C PRO A 137 0.58 -18.98 -7.94
N PRO A 138 0.76 -19.95 -8.85
CA PRO A 138 -0.32 -20.85 -9.26
C PRO A 138 -0.91 -21.64 -8.08
N PRO A 139 -2.25 -21.85 -8.05
CA PRO A 139 -2.92 -22.44 -6.89
C PRO A 139 -2.60 -23.93 -6.67
N TYR A 140 -2.18 -24.67 -7.70
CA TYR A 140 -1.98 -26.13 -7.62
C TYR A 140 -0.60 -26.55 -7.11
N ASN A 141 0.36 -25.62 -7.01
CA ASN A 141 1.66 -25.85 -6.38
C ASN A 141 2.29 -24.50 -6.02
N PRO A 142 1.74 -23.79 -5.01
CA PRO A 142 2.16 -22.43 -4.74
C PRO A 142 3.59 -22.34 -4.20
N GLY A 143 4.13 -23.45 -3.67
CA GLY A 143 5.40 -23.45 -2.95
C GLY A 143 5.43 -22.38 -1.85
N ASN A 144 6.63 -21.91 -1.55
CA ASN A 144 6.83 -20.74 -0.69
C ASN A 144 7.77 -19.70 -1.33
N PRO A 145 7.59 -19.27 -2.60
CA PRO A 145 8.40 -18.20 -3.16
C PRO A 145 8.08 -16.87 -2.47
N LEU A 146 8.99 -15.91 -2.53
CA LEU A 146 8.71 -14.53 -2.20
C LEU A 146 7.63 -14.01 -3.15
N ARG A 147 6.53 -13.52 -2.58
CA ARG A 147 5.37 -13.02 -3.33
C ARG A 147 5.36 -11.51 -3.48
N VAL A 148 6.26 -10.82 -2.80
CA VAL A 148 6.43 -9.37 -2.89
C VAL A 148 7.92 -9.07 -3.02
N VAL A 149 8.30 -8.49 -4.16
CA VAL A 149 9.69 -8.15 -4.47
C VAL A 149 9.76 -6.76 -5.11
N ALA A 150 10.85 -6.03 -4.87
CA ALA A 150 11.17 -4.82 -5.61
C ALA A 150 12.49 -4.97 -6.36
N LEU A 151 12.47 -4.55 -7.63
CA LEU A 151 13.59 -4.67 -8.55
C LEU A 151 14.09 -3.31 -8.99
N ASN A 152 15.39 -3.22 -9.27
CA ASN A 152 15.97 -2.10 -10.00
C ASN A 152 15.71 -2.24 -11.52
N PRO A 153 16.09 -1.25 -12.35
CA PRO A 153 15.90 -1.32 -13.81
C PRO A 153 16.55 -2.53 -14.49
N ASP A 154 17.62 -3.06 -13.92
CA ASP A 154 18.35 -4.24 -14.44
C ASP A 154 17.68 -5.58 -14.02
N GLY A 155 16.60 -5.53 -13.24
CA GLY A 155 15.88 -6.71 -12.76
C GLY A 155 16.49 -7.37 -11.52
N GLU A 156 17.44 -6.70 -10.85
CA GLU A 156 18.07 -7.20 -9.64
C GLU A 156 17.20 -6.93 -8.41
N LEU A 157 17.12 -7.91 -7.50
CA LEU A 157 16.39 -7.78 -6.24
C LEU A 157 17.06 -6.75 -5.32
N ILE A 158 16.31 -5.71 -4.94
CA ILE A 158 16.77 -4.62 -4.07
C ILE A 158 15.91 -4.43 -2.81
N TRP A 159 14.77 -5.13 -2.74
CA TRP A 159 13.91 -5.22 -1.56
C TRP A 159 12.93 -6.40 -1.72
N TYR A 160 12.40 -6.91 -0.62
CA TYR A 160 11.34 -7.91 -0.62
C TYR A 160 10.51 -7.81 0.66
N TYR A 161 9.30 -8.35 0.63
CA TYR A 161 8.53 -8.61 1.85
C TYR A 161 8.20 -10.09 1.93
N ASP A 162 8.61 -10.68 3.05
CA ASP A 162 8.42 -12.08 3.37
C ASP A 162 7.37 -12.20 4.47
N PHE A 163 6.31 -12.93 4.16
CA PHE A 163 5.18 -13.15 5.04
C PHE A 163 4.70 -14.59 4.90
N ASP A 164 3.92 -15.03 5.88
CA ASP A 164 3.33 -16.36 5.89
C ASP A 164 2.48 -16.59 4.61
N PRO A 165 2.86 -17.53 3.73
CA PRO A 165 2.14 -17.79 2.49
C PRO A 165 0.69 -18.24 2.70
N ASP A 166 0.32 -18.72 3.89
CA ASP A 166 -1.04 -19.14 4.24
C ASP A 166 -1.99 -17.93 4.40
N LEU A 167 -1.44 -16.72 4.58
CA LEU A 167 -2.24 -15.48 4.58
C LEU A 167 -2.72 -15.07 3.17
N GLY A 168 -2.22 -15.73 2.13
CA GLY A 168 -2.66 -15.54 0.75
C GLY A 168 -1.68 -14.73 -0.11
N THR A 169 -2.22 -13.86 -0.97
CA THR A 169 -1.44 -13.05 -1.92
C THR A 169 -1.61 -11.57 -1.62
N ALA A 170 -0.53 -10.79 -1.65
CA ALA A 170 -0.59 -9.34 -1.52
C ALA A 170 -1.16 -8.72 -2.82
N GLN A 171 -2.48 -8.50 -2.83
CA GLN A 171 -3.22 -8.00 -3.98
C GLN A 171 -4.24 -6.92 -3.52
N PRO A 172 -3.85 -5.63 -3.52
CA PRO A 172 -2.58 -5.08 -4.00
C PRO A 172 -1.56 -4.94 -2.86
N ILE A 173 -0.38 -4.44 -3.21
CA ILE A 173 0.53 -3.75 -2.29
C ILE A 173 0.78 -2.34 -2.83
N LYS A 174 0.64 -1.32 -2.00
CA LYS A 174 0.73 0.10 -2.37
C LYS A 174 1.67 0.84 -1.42
N LEU A 175 2.54 1.69 -1.96
CA LEU A 175 3.36 2.62 -1.16
C LEU A 175 2.48 3.80 -0.71
N LEU A 176 2.48 4.07 0.59
CA LEU A 176 1.79 5.21 1.20
C LEU A 176 2.70 6.45 1.25
N PRO A 177 2.14 7.68 1.36
CA PRO A 177 2.93 8.91 1.46
C PRO A 177 3.89 8.96 2.65
N ASN A 178 3.61 8.22 3.72
CA ASN A 178 4.47 8.11 4.90
C ASN A 178 5.66 7.14 4.71
N GLY A 179 5.76 6.46 3.55
CA GLY A 179 6.81 5.49 3.23
C GLY A 179 6.51 4.05 3.69
N HIS A 180 5.33 3.81 4.27
CA HIS A 180 4.84 2.47 4.59
C HIS A 180 4.23 1.80 3.35
N PHE A 181 4.01 0.49 3.42
CA PHE A 181 3.25 -0.25 2.43
C PHE A 181 1.93 -0.74 3.00
N LEU A 182 0.84 -0.46 2.30
CA LEU A 182 -0.49 -0.97 2.58
C LEU A 182 -0.80 -2.11 1.61
N MET A 183 -1.34 -3.22 2.12
CA MET A 183 -1.70 -4.36 1.29
C MET A 183 -2.98 -5.04 1.74
N VAL A 184 -3.64 -5.68 0.77
CA VAL A 184 -4.66 -6.70 1.04
C VAL A 184 -3.98 -8.06 0.89
N LEU A 185 -3.98 -8.86 1.95
CA LEU A 185 -3.58 -10.26 1.89
C LEU A 185 -4.84 -11.08 1.57
N PHE A 186 -4.92 -11.47 0.31
CA PHE A 186 -6.11 -12.04 -0.33
C PHE A 186 -6.07 -13.57 -0.31
N GLY A 187 -7.07 -14.19 0.32
CA GLY A 187 -7.24 -15.65 0.41
C GLY A 187 -8.16 -16.29 -0.64
N GLY A 188 -8.64 -15.51 -1.62
CA GLY A 188 -9.64 -15.96 -2.61
C GLY A 188 -10.93 -15.12 -2.55
N THR A 189 -11.61 -14.98 -3.69
CA THR A 189 -12.76 -14.05 -3.84
C THR A 189 -14.06 -14.67 -3.34
N THR A 190 -14.23 -15.97 -3.52
CA THR A 190 -15.48 -16.66 -3.19
C THR A 190 -15.48 -17.25 -1.78
N GLY A 191 -14.33 -17.61 -1.23
CA GLY A 191 -14.20 -18.02 0.17
C GLY A 191 -14.35 -16.82 1.12
N PRO A 192 -14.72 -17.04 2.38
CA PRO A 192 -14.62 -16.01 3.39
C PRO A 192 -13.15 -15.78 3.76
N GLY A 193 -12.77 -14.54 4.08
CA GLY A 193 -11.43 -14.25 4.60
C GLY A 193 -10.80 -12.98 4.06
N GLY A 194 -9.47 -12.96 4.05
CA GLY A 194 -8.68 -11.80 3.69
C GLY A 194 -8.46 -10.83 4.85
N MET A 195 -7.40 -10.04 4.73
CA MET A 195 -7.02 -9.04 5.72
C MET A 195 -6.32 -7.86 5.07
N VAL A 196 -6.27 -6.76 5.82
CA VAL A 196 -5.46 -5.58 5.49
C VAL A 196 -4.23 -5.59 6.39
N ARG A 197 -3.08 -5.24 5.83
CA ARG A 197 -1.83 -5.04 6.58
C ARG A 197 -1.10 -3.81 6.09
N GLU A 198 -0.63 -3.01 7.04
CA GLU A 198 0.33 -1.94 6.83
C GLU A 198 1.67 -2.34 7.45
N ILE A 199 2.75 -2.21 6.68
CA ILE A 199 4.13 -2.46 7.12
C ILE A 199 5.01 -1.24 6.88
N ASP A 200 6.05 -1.06 7.68
CA ASP A 200 7.13 -0.14 7.30
C ASP A 200 8.08 -0.75 6.25
N LEU A 201 9.05 0.04 5.80
CA LEU A 201 10.04 -0.38 4.81
C LEU A 201 10.91 -1.57 5.29
N ALA A 202 11.04 -1.80 6.59
CA ALA A 202 11.77 -2.94 7.16
C ALA A 202 10.90 -4.21 7.22
N GLY A 203 9.60 -4.12 6.92
CA GLY A 203 8.66 -5.24 7.00
C GLY A 203 8.03 -5.43 8.37
N ARG A 204 8.17 -4.47 9.29
CA ARG A 204 7.47 -4.51 10.58
C ARG A 204 6.01 -4.18 10.37
N THR A 205 5.11 -5.03 10.88
CA THR A 205 3.68 -4.72 10.91
C THR A 205 3.42 -3.51 11.80
N ILE A 206 2.79 -2.49 11.23
CA ILE A 206 2.35 -1.28 11.92
C ILE A 206 0.91 -1.46 12.37
N HIS A 207 0.04 -1.85 11.43
CA HIS A 207 -1.36 -2.13 11.67
C HIS A 207 -1.82 -3.30 10.81
N GLU A 208 -2.81 -4.05 11.30
CA GLU A 208 -3.50 -5.06 10.52
C GLU A 208 -4.89 -5.33 11.06
N PHE A 209 -5.78 -5.79 10.19
CA PHE A 209 -7.08 -6.30 10.61
C PHE A 209 -7.65 -7.33 9.65
N THR A 210 -8.38 -8.31 10.19
CA THR A 210 -9.06 -9.36 9.43
C THR A 210 -10.47 -8.95 9.02
N VAL A 211 -11.07 -9.71 8.09
CA VAL A 211 -12.50 -9.56 7.76
C VAL A 211 -13.42 -9.76 8.98
N ASP A 212 -13.02 -10.58 9.95
CA ASP A 212 -13.80 -10.79 11.18
C ASP A 212 -13.80 -9.55 12.07
N GLN A 213 -12.66 -8.88 12.23
CA GLN A 213 -12.57 -7.61 12.95
C GLN A 213 -13.37 -6.52 12.22
N LEU A 214 -13.27 -6.45 10.89
CA LEU A 214 -14.08 -5.54 10.08
C LEU A 214 -15.59 -5.77 10.32
N ASN A 215 -16.04 -7.02 10.33
CA ASN A 215 -17.44 -7.37 10.60
C ASN A 215 -17.91 -6.96 12.01
N GLN A 216 -17.04 -7.00 13.02
CA GLN A 216 -17.36 -6.49 14.36
C GLN A 216 -17.58 -4.97 14.33
N TRP A 217 -16.75 -4.23 13.60
CA TRP A 217 -16.90 -2.79 13.44
C TRP A 217 -18.15 -2.43 12.63
N LEU A 218 -18.42 -3.14 11.53
CA LEU A 218 -19.63 -2.97 10.72
C LEU A 218 -20.90 -3.20 11.55
N THR A 219 -20.92 -4.26 12.37
CA THR A 219 -22.04 -4.54 13.28
C THR A 219 -22.24 -3.41 14.29
N THR A 220 -21.14 -2.91 14.87
CA THR A 220 -21.18 -1.79 15.83
C THR A 220 -21.69 -0.49 15.19
N ALA A 221 -21.37 -0.27 13.92
CA ALA A 221 -21.84 0.86 13.12
C ALA A 221 -23.28 0.69 12.60
N GLY A 222 -23.95 -0.44 12.89
CA GLY A 222 -25.33 -0.70 12.48
C GLY A 222 -25.49 -1.18 11.04
N VAL A 223 -24.41 -1.60 10.37
CA VAL A 223 -24.48 -2.18 9.02
C VAL A 223 -25.14 -3.56 9.08
N THR A 224 -26.15 -3.78 8.23
CA THR A 224 -27.02 -4.96 8.30
C THR A 224 -26.54 -6.16 7.49
N TRP A 225 -25.52 -5.96 6.65
CA TRP A 225 -24.87 -7.02 5.88
C TRP A 225 -23.48 -7.33 6.47
N LYS A 226 -22.94 -8.50 6.11
CA LYS A 226 -21.60 -8.92 6.54
C LYS A 226 -20.65 -9.01 5.36
N ALA A 227 -19.43 -8.51 5.53
CA ALA A 227 -18.35 -8.77 4.58
C ALA A 227 -18.05 -10.28 4.59
N ASN A 228 -18.04 -10.89 3.42
CA ASN A 228 -17.57 -12.25 3.20
C ASN A 228 -16.04 -12.25 3.08
N ALA A 229 -15.48 -11.39 2.23
CA ALA A 229 -14.03 -11.25 2.09
C ALA A 229 -13.59 -9.80 1.89
N ILE A 230 -12.37 -9.48 2.34
CA ILE A 230 -11.60 -8.32 1.88
C ILE A 230 -10.79 -8.77 0.68
N HIS A 231 -10.91 -8.10 -0.47
CA HIS A 231 -10.27 -8.57 -1.71
C HIS A 231 -9.84 -7.44 -2.64
N HIS A 232 -8.83 -7.76 -3.46
CA HIS A 232 -8.37 -7.03 -4.64
C HIS A 232 -7.84 -5.61 -4.45
N ASP A 233 -8.52 -4.75 -3.72
CA ASP A 233 -8.15 -3.34 -3.64
C ASP A 233 -8.47 -2.66 -2.31
N ILE A 234 -7.62 -1.69 -1.99
CA ILE A 234 -7.74 -0.80 -0.84
C ILE A 234 -7.09 0.53 -1.20
N THR A 235 -7.69 1.65 -0.80
CA THR A 235 -7.19 2.99 -1.14
C THR A 235 -7.21 3.88 0.09
N GLU A 236 -6.05 4.48 0.42
CA GLU A 236 -5.98 5.57 1.40
C GLU A 236 -6.48 6.87 0.76
N LEU A 237 -7.34 7.57 1.48
CA LEU A 237 -7.89 8.86 1.08
C LEU A 237 -7.04 10.03 1.61
N PRO A 238 -7.12 11.23 1.01
CA PRO A 238 -6.35 12.39 1.48
C PRO A 238 -6.59 12.81 2.94
N ASN A 239 -7.73 12.42 3.52
CA ASN A 239 -8.07 12.65 4.93
C ASN A 239 -7.55 11.54 5.88
N GLY A 240 -6.80 10.56 5.37
CA GLY A 240 -6.27 9.42 6.13
C GLY A 240 -7.26 8.28 6.35
N HIS A 241 -8.44 8.34 5.73
CA HIS A 241 -9.39 7.22 5.74
C HIS A 241 -8.94 6.10 4.79
N LEU A 242 -9.51 4.91 4.96
CA LEU A 242 -9.31 3.78 4.06
C LEU A 242 -10.64 3.38 3.39
N LEU A 243 -10.66 3.41 2.05
CA LEU A 243 -11.69 2.73 1.26
C LEU A 243 -11.28 1.26 1.07
N VAL A 244 -12.06 0.35 1.62
CA VAL A 244 -11.82 -1.09 1.57
C VAL A 244 -12.81 -1.75 0.63
N LEU A 245 -12.31 -2.50 -0.37
CA LEU A 245 -13.13 -3.34 -1.21
C LEU A 245 -13.44 -4.65 -0.52
N VAL A 246 -14.72 -4.96 -0.41
CA VAL A 246 -15.21 -6.22 0.14
C VAL A 246 -16.27 -6.82 -0.77
N ASN A 247 -16.54 -8.10 -0.58
CA ASN A 247 -17.75 -8.72 -1.12
C ASN A 247 -18.67 -9.20 0.00
N THR A 248 -19.95 -9.36 -0.32
CA THR A 248 -20.99 -9.82 0.61
C THR A 248 -21.95 -10.77 -0.10
N ARG A 249 -22.65 -11.60 0.68
CA ARG A 249 -23.57 -12.60 0.17
C ARG A 249 -25.02 -12.23 0.48
N LYS A 250 -25.89 -12.32 -0.52
CA LYS A 250 -27.33 -12.16 -0.38
C LYS A 250 -28.06 -13.37 -0.97
N LYS A 251 -29.06 -13.85 -0.23
CA LYS A 251 -29.92 -14.96 -0.65
C LYS A 251 -31.02 -14.42 -1.54
N PHE A 252 -31.21 -15.07 -2.68
CA PHE A 252 -32.37 -14.85 -3.55
C PHE A 252 -33.11 -16.16 -3.79
N ILE A 253 -34.43 -16.06 -3.95
CA ILE A 253 -35.31 -17.19 -4.25
C ILE A 253 -35.93 -16.94 -5.61
N GLY A 254 -35.75 -17.89 -6.55
CA GLY A 254 -36.40 -17.83 -7.86
C GLY A 254 -35.89 -16.71 -8.78
N LEU A 255 -34.57 -16.46 -8.78
CA LEU A 255 -33.98 -15.57 -9.78
C LEU A 255 -34.24 -16.09 -11.20
N PRO A 256 -34.54 -15.23 -12.18
CA PRO A 256 -34.69 -15.64 -13.57
C PRO A 256 -33.50 -16.49 -14.04
N GLY A 257 -33.78 -17.65 -14.62
CA GLY A 257 -32.75 -18.61 -15.05
C GLY A 257 -32.18 -19.51 -13.95
N HIS A 258 -32.53 -19.31 -12.67
CA HIS A 258 -32.03 -20.09 -11.54
C HIS A 258 -33.17 -20.71 -10.71
N ARG A 259 -33.12 -22.04 -10.53
CA ARG A 259 -34.10 -22.76 -9.69
C ARG A 259 -33.67 -22.71 -8.22
N GLY A 260 -34.64 -22.50 -7.33
CA GLY A 260 -34.43 -22.58 -5.88
C GLY A 260 -33.74 -21.36 -5.27
N ILE A 261 -32.93 -21.59 -4.24
CA ILE A 261 -32.17 -20.56 -3.53
C ILE A 261 -30.83 -20.36 -4.23
N THR A 262 -30.45 -19.11 -4.48
CA THR A 262 -29.10 -18.74 -4.94
C THR A 262 -28.44 -17.80 -3.95
N ASN A 263 -27.22 -18.12 -3.52
CA ASN A 263 -26.39 -17.26 -2.67
C ASN A 263 -25.51 -16.39 -3.57
N VAL A 264 -26.03 -15.24 -3.95
CA VAL A 264 -25.34 -14.29 -4.84
C VAL A 264 -24.24 -13.58 -4.07
N LEU A 265 -23.05 -13.51 -4.64
CA LEU A 265 -21.92 -12.74 -4.14
C LEU A 265 -21.86 -11.42 -4.91
N GLY A 266 -21.98 -10.30 -4.21
CA GLY A 266 -21.91 -8.95 -4.76
C GLY A 266 -20.93 -8.10 -3.98
N ASP A 267 -20.35 -7.09 -4.62
CA ASP A 267 -19.34 -6.24 -4.01
C ASP A 267 -19.96 -5.13 -3.16
N ALA A 268 -19.18 -4.68 -2.20
CA ALA A 268 -19.48 -3.59 -1.30
C ALA A 268 -18.19 -2.80 -1.01
N ILE A 269 -18.36 -1.57 -0.54
CA ILE A 269 -17.26 -0.67 -0.16
C ILE A 269 -17.50 -0.23 1.27
N VAL A 270 -16.42 -0.18 2.05
CA VAL A 270 -16.44 0.38 3.41
C VAL A 270 -15.43 1.50 3.49
N ASP A 271 -15.87 2.67 3.97
CA ASP A 271 -15.02 3.79 4.35
C ASP A 271 -14.74 3.71 5.84
N LEU A 272 -13.46 3.51 6.19
CA LEU A 272 -12.97 3.46 7.55
C LEU A 272 -12.24 4.75 7.89
N ASP A 273 -12.61 5.39 9.01
CA ASP A 273 -11.85 6.52 9.54
C ASP A 273 -10.46 6.10 10.04
N SER A 274 -9.66 7.08 10.48
CA SER A 274 -8.30 6.83 10.99
C SER A 274 -8.24 5.97 12.27
N ASN A 275 -9.38 5.67 12.90
CA ASN A 275 -9.51 4.76 14.04
C ASN A 275 -10.18 3.44 13.66
N TYR A 276 -10.28 3.15 12.36
CA TYR A 276 -10.92 1.98 11.78
C TYR A 276 -12.42 1.85 12.09
N LYS A 277 -13.11 2.97 12.29
CA LYS A 277 -14.58 2.98 12.42
C LYS A 277 -15.22 3.12 11.04
N PRO A 278 -16.15 2.23 10.67
CA PRO A 278 -16.98 2.42 9.49
C PRO A 278 -17.81 3.70 9.64
N VAL A 279 -17.59 4.64 8.73
CA VAL A 279 -18.33 5.92 8.68
C VAL A 279 -19.24 6.02 7.47
N TRP A 280 -18.99 5.19 6.44
CA TRP A 280 -19.85 5.05 5.28
C TRP A 280 -19.71 3.64 4.68
N SER A 281 -20.77 3.16 4.03
CA SER A 281 -20.75 1.85 3.36
C SER A 281 -21.69 1.83 2.15
N TRP A 282 -21.36 1.00 1.16
CA TRP A 282 -22.14 0.83 -0.07
C TRP A 282 -22.21 -0.64 -0.45
N SER A 283 -23.36 -1.08 -0.98
CA SER A 283 -23.52 -2.45 -1.50
C SER A 283 -24.12 -2.43 -2.90
N ALA A 284 -23.55 -3.23 -3.81
CA ALA A 284 -24.12 -3.43 -5.14
C ALA A 284 -25.58 -3.90 -5.10
N PHE A 285 -25.98 -4.63 -4.06
CA PHE A 285 -27.35 -5.12 -3.90
C PHE A 285 -28.40 -4.02 -3.68
N ASP A 286 -27.97 -2.81 -3.30
CA ASP A 286 -28.86 -1.68 -3.06
C ASP A 286 -28.94 -0.74 -4.27
N HIS A 287 -27.98 -0.85 -5.21
CA HIS A 287 -27.81 0.12 -6.30
C HIS A 287 -27.77 -0.48 -7.71
N LEU A 288 -27.67 -1.80 -7.87
CA LEU A 288 -27.62 -2.49 -9.16
C LEU A 288 -28.72 -3.56 -9.29
N ASP A 289 -29.11 -3.85 -10.53
CA ASP A 289 -30.10 -4.89 -10.83
C ASP A 289 -29.45 -6.27 -10.90
N VAL A 290 -29.75 -7.11 -9.91
CA VAL A 290 -29.25 -8.50 -9.81
C VAL A 290 -29.61 -9.37 -11.00
N ASN A 291 -30.67 -9.03 -11.75
CA ASN A 291 -31.06 -9.78 -12.95
C ASN A 291 -30.11 -9.57 -14.13
N ARG A 292 -29.21 -8.57 -14.05
CA ARG A 292 -28.12 -8.40 -15.00
C ARG A 292 -26.87 -9.14 -14.52
N HIS A 293 -26.64 -10.33 -15.06
CA HIS A 293 -25.48 -11.17 -14.76
C HIS A 293 -24.87 -11.71 -16.08
N PRO A 294 -24.18 -10.87 -16.87
CA PRO A 294 -23.79 -11.19 -18.25
C PRO A 294 -22.61 -12.18 -18.35
N MET A 295 -21.88 -12.42 -17.26
CA MET A 295 -20.70 -13.27 -17.25
C MET A 295 -20.82 -14.41 -16.23
N LEU A 296 -19.93 -14.47 -15.23
CA LEU A 296 -19.95 -15.50 -14.20
C LEU A 296 -21.03 -15.18 -13.15
N PHE A 297 -21.62 -16.24 -12.59
CA PHE A 297 -22.66 -16.17 -11.55
C PHE A 297 -22.63 -17.49 -10.75
N PRO A 298 -22.81 -17.52 -9.41
CA PRO A 298 -23.37 -16.47 -8.53
C PRO A 298 -22.36 -15.43 -8.04
N ASP A 299 -21.13 -15.44 -8.54
CA ASP A 299 -20.17 -14.35 -8.38
C ASP A 299 -20.54 -13.18 -9.31
N TRP A 300 -21.41 -12.29 -8.86
CA TRP A 300 -22.23 -11.44 -9.72
C TRP A 300 -21.51 -10.20 -10.26
N THR A 301 -20.81 -9.46 -9.40
CA THR A 301 -20.18 -8.18 -9.77
C THR A 301 -18.68 -8.31 -9.97
N HIS A 302 -18.01 -9.05 -9.09
CA HIS A 302 -16.57 -9.29 -9.08
C HIS A 302 -15.74 -8.03 -9.32
N ALA A 303 -15.73 -7.15 -8.33
CA ALA A 303 -14.99 -5.91 -8.40
C ALA A 303 -13.50 -6.17 -8.17
N ASN A 304 -12.65 -5.46 -8.93
CA ASN A 304 -11.20 -5.64 -8.86
C ASN A 304 -10.46 -4.37 -8.44
N THR A 305 -11.10 -3.20 -8.49
CA THR A 305 -10.43 -1.92 -8.28
C THR A 305 -11.41 -0.85 -7.80
N ILE A 306 -10.97 -0.07 -6.81
CA ILE A 306 -11.61 1.15 -6.31
C ILE A 306 -10.65 2.32 -6.55
N ALA A 307 -11.09 3.31 -7.32
CA ALA A 307 -10.37 4.56 -7.49
C ALA A 307 -11.16 5.74 -6.90
N TYR A 308 -10.50 6.56 -6.10
CA TYR A 308 -11.04 7.82 -5.60
C TYR A 308 -10.82 8.95 -6.63
N SER A 309 -11.85 9.74 -6.89
CA SER A 309 -11.84 10.89 -7.80
C SER A 309 -11.72 12.19 -6.99
N PRO A 310 -10.51 12.74 -6.78
CA PRO A 310 -10.32 13.87 -5.88
C PRO A 310 -11.00 15.17 -6.33
N GLN A 311 -11.36 15.29 -7.61
CA GLN A 311 -12.01 16.49 -8.15
C GLN A 311 -13.45 16.67 -7.66
N ASP A 312 -14.14 15.57 -7.35
CA ASP A 312 -15.55 15.59 -6.95
C ASP A 312 -15.87 14.68 -5.75
N GLY A 313 -14.84 14.06 -5.16
CA GLY A 313 -14.98 13.22 -3.98
C GLY A 313 -15.72 11.90 -4.23
N ASN A 314 -15.87 11.48 -5.48
CA ASN A 314 -16.63 10.28 -5.85
C ASN A 314 -15.73 9.05 -6.04
N ILE A 315 -16.35 7.88 -6.14
CA ILE A 315 -15.64 6.61 -6.36
C ILE A 315 -15.88 6.13 -7.78
N VAL A 316 -14.82 5.60 -8.42
CA VAL A 316 -14.90 4.82 -9.65
C VAL A 316 -14.59 3.36 -9.33
N LEU A 317 -15.47 2.46 -9.75
CA LEU A 317 -15.41 1.03 -9.42
C LEU A 317 -15.41 0.19 -10.70
N SER A 318 -14.44 -0.73 -10.81
CA SER A 318 -14.37 -1.70 -11.91
C SER A 318 -15.08 -2.99 -11.53
N LEU A 319 -16.10 -3.38 -12.31
CA LEU A 319 -16.95 -4.56 -12.08
C LEU A 319 -16.74 -5.57 -13.21
N ARG A 320 -15.83 -6.53 -12.99
CA ARG A 320 -15.40 -7.49 -14.01
C ARG A 320 -16.58 -8.25 -14.62
N ASN A 321 -17.41 -8.86 -13.78
CA ASN A 321 -18.48 -9.73 -14.25
C ASN A 321 -19.71 -8.96 -14.77
N GLN A 322 -19.68 -7.62 -14.72
CA GLN A 322 -20.65 -6.75 -15.36
C GLN A 322 -20.16 -6.16 -16.68
N SER A 323 -18.86 -6.31 -16.99
CA SER A 323 -18.20 -5.59 -18.08
C SER A 323 -18.46 -4.07 -18.00
N TRP A 324 -18.43 -3.56 -16.76
CA TRP A 324 -18.71 -2.16 -16.46
C TRP A 324 -17.60 -1.53 -15.62
N VAL A 325 -17.35 -0.26 -15.89
CA VAL A 325 -16.79 0.67 -14.90
C VAL A 325 -17.91 1.60 -14.49
N ILE A 326 -18.14 1.79 -13.21
CA ILE A 326 -19.20 2.66 -12.70
C ILE A 326 -18.62 3.80 -11.89
N LYS A 327 -19.33 4.94 -11.84
CA LYS A 327 -19.06 6.00 -10.89
C LYS A 327 -20.17 6.06 -9.84
N VAL A 328 -19.78 6.05 -8.58
CA VAL A 328 -20.65 6.04 -7.41
C VAL A 328 -20.64 7.41 -6.75
N ASP A 329 -21.82 7.95 -6.44
CA ASP A 329 -22.03 9.16 -5.65
C ASP A 329 -21.59 8.95 -4.20
N TYR A 330 -20.30 9.10 -3.94
CA TYR A 330 -19.69 8.96 -2.62
C TYR A 330 -19.48 10.30 -1.93
N ARG A 331 -19.09 11.36 -2.66
CA ARG A 331 -18.85 12.73 -2.15
C ARG A 331 -18.19 12.77 -0.76
N ASN A 332 -17.07 12.07 -0.58
CA ASN A 332 -16.33 11.99 0.70
C ASN A 332 -17.17 11.47 1.90
N GLY A 333 -18.08 10.53 1.64
CA GLY A 333 -18.94 9.94 2.67
C GLY A 333 -20.29 10.66 2.84
N GLU A 334 -20.53 11.76 2.13
CA GLU A 334 -21.79 12.52 2.17
C GLU A 334 -22.74 12.17 1.01
N GLY A 335 -22.30 11.29 0.11
CA GLY A 335 -23.01 10.86 -1.09
C GLY A 335 -24.10 9.83 -0.82
N THR A 336 -25.04 9.74 -1.76
CA THR A 336 -26.20 8.83 -1.69
C THR A 336 -25.85 7.37 -2.00
N GLY A 337 -24.67 7.10 -2.55
CA GLY A 337 -24.30 5.79 -3.08
C GLY A 337 -24.89 5.48 -4.45
N ASN A 338 -25.73 6.35 -5.02
CA ASN A 338 -26.30 6.12 -6.34
C ASN A 338 -25.23 6.03 -7.42
N VAL A 339 -25.47 5.19 -8.43
CA VAL A 339 -24.61 5.14 -9.61
C VAL A 339 -24.89 6.38 -10.47
N ILE A 340 -23.86 7.20 -10.65
CA ILE A 340 -23.91 8.43 -11.47
C ILE A 340 -23.87 8.07 -12.95
N TRP A 341 -22.97 7.17 -13.33
CA TRP A 341 -22.87 6.64 -14.69
C TRP A 341 -22.24 5.24 -14.73
N LYS A 342 -22.46 4.54 -15.84
CA LYS A 342 -21.93 3.22 -16.18
C LYS A 342 -21.27 3.28 -17.55
N LEU A 343 -19.97 3.02 -17.60
CA LEU A 343 -19.21 2.85 -18.83
C LEU A 343 -19.16 1.35 -19.20
N GLY A 344 -19.53 1.00 -20.43
CA GLY A 344 -19.53 -0.37 -20.96
C GLY A 344 -20.84 -0.74 -21.66
N TYR A 345 -20.95 -1.98 -22.16
CA TYR A 345 -22.14 -2.43 -22.90
C TYR A 345 -23.42 -2.34 -22.04
N GLN A 346 -24.48 -1.73 -22.59
CA GLN A 346 -25.73 -1.37 -21.88
C GLN A 346 -25.56 -0.34 -20.75
N GLY A 347 -24.47 0.43 -20.77
CA GLY A 347 -24.25 1.59 -19.90
C GLY A 347 -24.82 2.89 -20.48
N ASP A 348 -24.33 4.01 -19.97
CA ASP A 348 -24.83 5.36 -20.27
C ASP A 348 -24.06 6.06 -21.39
N PHE A 349 -23.00 5.43 -21.91
CA PHE A 349 -22.14 5.98 -22.95
C PHE A 349 -22.40 5.33 -24.31
N THR A 350 -22.16 6.08 -25.38
CA THR A 350 -22.20 5.60 -26.77
C THR A 350 -20.80 5.67 -27.37
N LEU A 351 -20.38 4.62 -28.09
CA LEU A 351 -19.14 4.65 -28.87
C LEU A 351 -19.37 5.54 -30.10
N LEU A 352 -18.44 6.47 -30.37
CA LEU A 352 -18.60 7.41 -31.49
C LEU A 352 -18.41 6.73 -32.85
N ASP A 353 -17.50 5.76 -32.92
CA ASP A 353 -17.09 5.10 -34.17
C ASP A 353 -17.66 3.68 -34.33
N SER A 354 -18.59 3.27 -33.46
CA SER A 354 -19.26 1.96 -33.56
C SER A 354 -20.61 1.91 -32.82
N THR A 355 -21.49 1.03 -33.29
CA THR A 355 -22.71 0.62 -32.58
C THR A 355 -22.72 -0.87 -32.24
N LEU A 356 -21.65 -1.60 -32.55
CA LEU A 356 -21.58 -3.04 -32.34
C LEU A 356 -21.30 -3.34 -30.86
N PRO A 357 -22.09 -4.21 -30.21
CA PRO A 357 -21.83 -4.63 -28.83
C PRO A 357 -20.40 -5.12 -28.62
N ALA A 358 -19.86 -5.87 -29.58
CA ALA A 358 -18.53 -6.48 -29.52
C ALA A 358 -17.37 -5.47 -29.38
N ASP A 359 -17.60 -4.18 -29.67
CA ASP A 359 -16.57 -3.15 -29.60
C ASP A 359 -16.44 -2.53 -28.20
N TRP A 360 -17.30 -2.92 -27.26
CA TRP A 360 -17.09 -2.65 -25.84
C TRP A 360 -16.02 -3.56 -25.26
N PHE A 361 -15.45 -3.15 -24.12
CA PHE A 361 -14.59 -4.04 -23.35
C PHE A 361 -15.41 -5.12 -22.64
N TYR A 362 -14.86 -6.32 -22.59
CA TYR A 362 -15.39 -7.48 -21.88
C TYR A 362 -14.28 -8.14 -21.05
N ALA A 363 -14.66 -8.96 -20.08
CA ALA A 363 -13.78 -9.55 -19.08
C ALA A 363 -13.30 -10.98 -19.37
#